data_AF-A0A1M5IUF5-F1
#
_entry.id   AF-A0A1M5IUF5-F1
#
_cell.length_a   1.000
_cell.length_b   1.000
_cell.length_c   1.000
_cell.angle_alpha   90.00
_cell.angle_beta   90.00
_cell.angle_gamma   90.00
#
_symmetry.space_group_name_H-M   'P 1'
#
loop_
_entity.id
_entity.type
_entity.pdbx_description
1 polymer ?
#
loop_
_entity_poly.entity_id
_entity_poly.type
_entity_poly.pdbx_seq_one_letter_code
_entity_poly.pdbx_strand_id
1 'polypeptide(L)'
;MSFIAFVLVAKILVTAILITVPFLFLPAARLANSTGAGVGGATLFRLYGIAIAALLVGYSSGFWLIARGEFPWGVVAMGLVSNAGAATVMFASGAWRKAKPITFFIAGIALLLAGAAAIPQQAMHPFW
;
A
#
# COMPACT_ATOMS: atom_id res chain seq x y z
N MET A 1 -3.93 -9.42 17.83
CA MET A 1 -3.84 -8.79 16.52
C MET A 1 -4.32 -9.86 15.58
N SER A 2 -5.37 -9.56 14.81
CA SER A 2 -5.88 -10.50 13.83
C SER A 2 -4.99 -10.53 12.58
N PHE A 3 -5.19 -11.53 11.72
CA PHE A 3 -4.47 -11.62 10.46
C PHE A 3 -4.65 -10.36 9.60
N ILE A 4 -5.88 -9.87 9.46
CA ILE A 4 -6.13 -8.65 8.67
C ILE A 4 -5.45 -7.42 9.28
N ALA A 5 -5.43 -7.29 10.61
CA ALA A 5 -4.74 -6.20 11.28
C ALA A 5 -3.23 -6.24 11.01
N PHE A 6 -2.60 -7.42 11.03
CA PHE A 6 -1.20 -7.59 10.69
C PHE A 6 -0.90 -7.15 9.24
N VAL A 7 -1.73 -7.59 8.28
CA VAL A 7 -1.59 -7.22 6.86
C VAL A 7 -1.69 -5.70 6.68
N LEU A 8 -2.66 -5.05 7.33
CA LEU A 8 -2.83 -3.60 7.28
C LEU A 8 -1.64 -2.85 7.89
N VAL A 9 -1.13 -3.30 9.05
CA VAL A 9 0.07 -2.69 9.68
C VAL A 9 1.28 -2.81 8.75
N ALA A 10 1.56 -3.99 8.23
CA ALA A 10 2.68 -4.21 7.32
C ALA A 10 2.58 -3.31 6.09
N LYS A 11 1.38 -3.24 5.48
CA LYS A 11 1.13 -2.36 4.33
C LYS A 11 1.36 -0.89 4.66
N ILE A 12 0.78 -0.40 5.76
CA ILE A 12 0.86 1.01 6.15
C ILE A 12 2.32 1.40 6.42
N LEU A 13 3.04 0.61 7.23
CA LEU A 13 4.42 0.95 7.61
C LEU A 13 5.35 0.93 6.40
N VAL A 14 5.30 -0.12 5.58
CA VAL A 14 6.17 -0.23 4.40
C VAL A 14 5.85 0.87 3.38
N THR A 15 4.57 1.17 3.15
CA THR A 15 4.16 2.24 2.23
C THR A 15 4.57 3.61 2.76
N ALA A 16 4.42 3.86 4.06
CA ALA A 16 4.84 5.11 4.69
C ALA A 16 6.34 5.34 4.52
N ILE A 17 7.15 4.34 4.85
CA ILE A 17 8.62 4.43 4.84
C ILE A 17 9.18 4.49 3.42
N LEU A 18 8.68 3.65 2.50
CA LEU A 18 9.27 3.51 1.18
C LEU A 18 8.68 4.45 0.13
N ILE A 19 7.47 4.96 0.34
CA ILE A 19 6.77 5.80 -0.65
C ILE A 19 6.43 7.15 -0.04
N THR A 20 5.59 7.22 0.98
CA THR A 20 5.03 8.49 1.46
C THR A 20 6.11 9.45 1.97
N VAL A 21 6.96 9.00 2.89
CA VAL A 21 8.03 9.82 3.45
C VAL A 21 9.03 10.27 2.37
N PRO A 22 9.55 9.38 1.50
CA PRO A 22 10.40 9.77 0.38
C PRO A 22 9.77 10.82 -0.54
N PHE A 23 8.54 10.59 -0.98
CA PHE A 23 7.88 11.48 -1.93
C PHE A 23 7.44 12.82 -1.32
N LEU A 24 7.28 12.91 0.00
CA LEU A 24 7.01 14.18 0.69
C LEU A 24 8.29 14.97 1.02
N PHE A 25 9.37 14.28 1.40
CA PHE A 25 10.51 14.96 2.04
C PHE A 25 11.84 14.85 1.28
N LEU A 26 12.07 13.81 0.47
CA LEU A 26 13.35 13.72 -0.26
C LEU A 26 13.47 14.80 -1.33
N PRO A 27 14.69 15.32 -1.60
CA PRO A 27 14.90 16.28 -2.68
C PRO A 27 14.40 15.76 -4.02
N ALA A 28 13.70 16.62 -4.77
CA ALA A 28 13.12 16.25 -6.06
C ALA A 28 14.16 15.71 -7.06
N ALA A 29 15.41 16.20 -7.00
CA ALA A 29 16.52 15.69 -7.81
C ALA A 29 16.83 14.20 -7.52
N ARG A 30 16.79 13.78 -6.25
CA ARG A 30 17.01 12.37 -5.88
C ARG A 30 15.86 11.50 -6.38
N LEU A 31 14.63 11.98 -6.22
CA LEU A 31 13.44 11.29 -6.71
C LEU A 31 13.48 11.15 -8.23
N ALA A 32 13.74 12.24 -8.96
CA ALA A 32 13.88 12.24 -10.42
C ALA A 32 14.92 11.24 -10.91
N ASN A 33 16.10 11.20 -10.27
CA ASN A 33 17.14 10.23 -10.60
C ASN A 33 16.71 8.78 -10.33
N SER A 34 15.94 8.53 -9.26
CA SER A 34 15.46 7.19 -8.91
C SER A 34 14.27 6.72 -9.75
N THR A 35 13.41 7.64 -10.20
CA THR A 35 12.19 7.31 -10.96
C THR A 35 12.36 7.47 -12.46
N GLY A 36 13.46 8.09 -12.92
CA GLY A 36 13.67 8.46 -14.33
C GLY A 36 12.74 9.57 -14.81
N ALA A 37 12.17 10.36 -13.88
CA ALA A 37 11.26 11.45 -14.24
C ALA A 37 12.04 12.70 -14.65
N GLY A 38 11.54 13.43 -15.66
CA GLY A 38 12.17 14.64 -16.17
C GLY A 38 12.14 15.84 -15.22
N VAL A 39 12.89 16.88 -15.58
CA VAL A 39 12.98 18.16 -14.85
C VAL A 39 11.59 18.83 -14.85
N GLY A 40 10.98 18.97 -13.67
CA GLY A 40 9.61 19.48 -13.49
C GLY A 40 8.71 18.62 -12.58
N GLY A 41 9.16 17.40 -12.22
CA GLY A 41 8.38 16.46 -11.40
C GLY A 41 8.22 16.82 -9.91
N ALA A 42 8.83 17.91 -9.42
CA ALA A 42 8.87 18.21 -7.98
C ALA A 42 7.47 18.34 -7.36
N THR A 43 6.59 19.13 -7.96
CA THR A 43 5.20 19.29 -7.49
C THR A 43 4.44 17.98 -7.59
N LEU A 44 4.60 17.22 -8.69
CA LEU A 44 3.94 15.93 -8.87
C LEU A 44 4.38 14.91 -7.80
N PHE A 45 5.65 14.89 -7.42
CA PHE A 45 6.12 14.02 -6.34
C PHE A 45 5.46 14.38 -5.00
N ARG A 46 5.32 15.67 -4.68
CA ARG A 46 4.65 16.09 -3.44
C ARG A 46 3.16 15.77 -3.46
N LEU A 47 2.49 16.05 -4.56
CA LEU A 47 1.06 15.71 -4.73
C LEU A 47 0.84 14.21 -4.63
N TYR A 48 1.71 13.40 -5.24
CA TYR A 48 1.67 11.95 -5.09
C TYR A 48 1.90 11.52 -3.64
N GLY A 49 2.90 12.09 -2.96
CA GLY A 49 3.14 11.86 -1.53
C GLY A 49 1.92 12.15 -0.66
N ILE A 50 1.22 13.27 -0.90
CA ILE A 50 -0.01 13.65 -0.20
C ILE A 50 -1.15 12.66 -0.52
N ALA A 51 -1.30 12.27 -1.77
CA ALA A 51 -2.31 11.29 -2.17
C ALA A 51 -2.10 9.94 -1.47
N ILE A 52 -0.85 9.45 -1.40
CA ILE A 52 -0.53 8.23 -0.66
C ILE A 52 -0.72 8.43 0.85
N ALA A 53 -0.36 9.59 1.41
CA ALA A 53 -0.61 9.89 2.82
C ALA A 53 -2.11 9.82 3.16
N ALA A 54 -2.97 10.38 2.32
CA ALA A 54 -4.42 10.27 2.48
C ALA A 54 -4.90 8.81 2.42
N LEU A 55 -4.34 7.98 1.53
CA LEU A 55 -4.61 6.55 1.51
C LEU A 55 -4.19 5.85 2.82
N LEU A 56 -3.06 6.23 3.42
CA LEU A 56 -2.63 5.68 4.72
C LEU A 56 -3.61 6.02 5.85
N VAL A 57 -4.15 7.23 5.85
CA VAL A 57 -5.25 7.62 6.76
C VAL A 57 -6.48 6.73 6.52
N GLY A 58 -6.85 6.51 5.26
CA GLY A 58 -7.92 5.58 4.89
C GLY A 58 -7.67 4.16 5.38
N TYR A 59 -6.46 3.62 5.21
CA TYR A 59 -6.13 2.28 5.74
C TYR A 59 -6.21 2.22 7.26
N SER A 60 -5.79 3.28 7.93
CA SER A 60 -5.81 3.37 9.39
C SER A 60 -7.24 3.37 9.96
N SER A 61 -8.23 3.85 9.20
CA SER A 61 -9.64 3.77 9.60
C SER A 61 -10.14 2.32 9.77
N GLY A 62 -9.50 1.35 9.11
CA GLY A 62 -9.85 -0.06 9.22
C GLY A 62 -9.65 -0.65 10.62
N PHE A 63 -8.72 -0.09 11.41
CA PHE A 63 -8.49 -0.57 12.78
C PHE A 63 -9.69 -0.32 13.70
N TRP A 64 -10.45 0.75 13.48
CA TRP A 64 -11.66 1.02 14.25
C TRP A 64 -12.76 -0.01 13.99
N LEU A 65 -12.93 -0.43 12.74
CA LEU A 65 -13.89 -1.49 12.37
C LEU A 65 -13.43 -2.83 12.94
N ILE A 66 -12.13 -3.16 12.80
CA ILE A 66 -11.56 -4.39 13.35
C ILE A 66 -11.77 -4.46 14.88
N ALA A 67 -11.56 -3.36 15.59
CA ALA A 67 -11.76 -3.29 17.04
C ALA A 67 -13.22 -3.52 17.46
N ARG A 68 -14.19 -3.26 16.57
CA ARG A 68 -15.62 -3.56 16.78
C ARG A 68 -16.02 -4.96 16.33
N GLY A 69 -15.07 -5.78 15.87
CA GLY A 69 -15.36 -7.09 15.31
C GLY A 69 -15.95 -7.04 13.89
N GLU A 70 -15.91 -5.88 13.24
CA GLU A 70 -16.45 -5.68 11.89
C GLU A 70 -15.33 -5.81 10.84
N PHE A 71 -15.56 -6.64 9.83
CA PHE A 71 -14.60 -6.77 8.74
C PHE A 71 -14.57 -5.48 7.89
N PRO A 72 -13.40 -4.85 7.69
CA PRO A 72 -13.31 -3.52 7.10
C PRO A 72 -13.36 -3.56 5.55
N TRP A 73 -14.52 -3.95 4.99
CA TRP A 73 -14.70 -4.17 3.55
C TRP A 73 -14.22 -3.02 2.68
N GLY A 74 -14.56 -1.77 3.02
CA GLY A 74 -14.13 -0.60 2.24
C GLY A 74 -12.60 -0.43 2.20
N VAL A 75 -11.93 -0.70 3.32
CA VAL A 75 -10.47 -0.61 3.43
C VAL A 75 -9.79 -1.75 2.67
N VAL A 76 -10.36 -2.95 2.72
CA VAL A 76 -9.86 -4.11 1.98
C VAL A 76 -10.04 -3.91 0.48
N ALA A 77 -11.19 -3.44 0.03
CA ALA A 77 -11.46 -3.13 -1.37
C ALA A 77 -10.50 -2.05 -1.90
N MET A 78 -10.32 -0.95 -1.16
CA MET A 78 -9.33 0.08 -1.49
C MET A 78 -7.91 -0.51 -1.56
N GLY A 79 -7.56 -1.40 -0.62
CA GLY A 79 -6.30 -2.13 -0.61
C GLY A 79 -6.10 -3.02 -1.82
N LEU A 80 -7.13 -3.72 -2.27
CA LEU A 80 -7.08 -4.54 -3.47
C LEU A 80 -6.88 -3.67 -4.71
N VAL A 81 -7.66 -2.61 -4.89
CA VAL A 81 -7.52 -1.70 -6.04
C VAL A 81 -6.11 -1.10 -6.08
N SER A 82 -5.62 -0.60 -4.94
CA SER A 82 -4.30 0.03 -4.84
C SER A 82 -3.16 -0.95 -5.11
N ASN A 83 -3.14 -2.13 -4.48
CA ASN A 83 -2.03 -3.06 -4.63
C ASN A 83 -2.13 -3.92 -5.88
N ALA A 84 -3.30 -4.48 -6.20
CA ALA A 84 -3.46 -5.29 -7.40
C ALA A 84 -3.28 -4.43 -8.66
N GLY A 85 -3.82 -3.20 -8.66
CA GLY A 85 -3.60 -2.24 -9.73
C GLY A 85 -2.12 -1.89 -9.89
N ALA A 86 -1.43 -1.56 -8.79
CA ALA A 86 0.01 -1.28 -8.83
C ALA A 86 0.83 -2.48 -9.31
N ALA A 87 0.58 -3.68 -8.78
CA ALA A 87 1.24 -4.91 -9.21
C ALA A 87 1.02 -5.16 -10.71
N THR A 88 -0.22 -5.00 -11.19
CA THR A 88 -0.58 -5.17 -12.61
C THR A 88 0.21 -4.21 -13.48
N VAL A 89 0.27 -2.92 -13.11
CA VAL A 89 1.06 -1.91 -13.84
C VAL A 89 2.55 -2.26 -13.83
N MET A 90 3.10 -2.71 -12.69
CA MET A 90 4.52 -3.08 -12.59
C MET A 90 4.86 -4.31 -13.44
N PHE A 91 3.97 -5.30 -13.50
CA PHE A 91 4.15 -6.49 -14.35
C PHE A 91 4.01 -6.14 -15.83
N ALA A 92 2.95 -5.42 -16.21
CA ALA A 92 2.66 -5.05 -17.60
C ALA A 92 3.72 -4.13 -18.21
N SER A 93 4.23 -3.15 -17.44
CA SER A 93 5.29 -2.25 -17.89
C SER A 93 6.69 -2.88 -17.89
N GLY A 94 6.85 -4.07 -17.31
CA GLY A 94 8.16 -4.68 -17.10
C GLY A 94 9.01 -4.05 -15.98
N ALA A 95 8.50 -3.03 -15.29
CA ALA A 95 9.20 -2.34 -14.19
C ALA A 95 9.57 -3.30 -13.04
N TRP A 96 8.81 -4.39 -12.86
CA TRP A 96 9.08 -5.44 -11.87
C TRP A 96 10.49 -6.03 -11.97
N ARG A 97 11.11 -6.04 -13.16
CA ARG A 97 12.45 -6.60 -13.35
C ARG A 97 13.52 -5.83 -12.57
N LYS A 98 13.35 -4.51 -12.45
CA LYS A 98 14.25 -3.61 -11.72
C LYS A 98 13.88 -3.45 -10.24
N ALA A 99 12.61 -3.68 -9.90
CA ALA A 99 12.07 -3.44 -8.56
C ALA A 99 11.41 -4.69 -7.94
N LYS A 100 12.01 -5.88 -8.16
CA LYS A 100 11.44 -7.18 -7.76
C LYS A 100 10.92 -7.22 -6.33
N PRO A 101 11.68 -6.80 -5.29
CA PRO A 101 11.21 -6.91 -3.91
C PRO A 101 9.94 -6.12 -3.66
N ILE A 102 9.87 -4.90 -4.20
CA ILE A 102 8.72 -4.01 -4.06
C ILE A 102 7.51 -4.59 -4.80
N THR A 103 7.70 -5.08 -6.03
CA THR A 103 6.60 -5.68 -6.80
C THR A 103 6.01 -6.90 -6.10
N PHE A 104 6.86 -7.81 -5.61
CA PHE A 104 6.38 -9.00 -4.91
C PHE A 104 5.74 -8.66 -3.56
N PHE A 105 6.23 -7.64 -2.86
CA PHE A 105 5.57 -7.15 -1.65
C PHE A 105 4.16 -6.63 -1.97
N ILE A 106 4.02 -5.75 -2.97
CA ILE A 106 2.72 -5.19 -3.37
C ILE A 106 1.76 -6.30 -3.82
N ALA A 107 2.22 -7.22 -4.69
CA ALA A 107 1.43 -8.36 -5.14
C ALA A 107 1.04 -9.28 -3.97
N GLY A 108 1.98 -9.55 -3.06
CA GLY A 108 1.74 -10.35 -1.85
C GLY A 108 0.67 -9.73 -0.96
N ILE A 109 0.72 -8.43 -0.72
CA ILE A 109 -0.34 -7.72 0.03
C ILE A 109 -1.69 -7.83 -0.68
N ALA A 110 -1.74 -7.73 -2.01
CA ALA A 110 -2.99 -7.93 -2.75
C ALA A 110 -3.57 -9.34 -2.55
N LEU A 111 -2.72 -10.38 -2.61
CA LEU A 111 -3.13 -11.77 -2.38
C LEU A 111 -3.60 -12.00 -0.94
N LEU A 112 -2.89 -11.45 0.05
CA LEU A 112 -3.27 -11.57 1.47
C LEU A 112 -4.60 -10.87 1.75
N LEU A 113 -4.84 -9.70 1.16
CA LEU A 113 -6.12 -8.99 1.27
C LEU A 113 -7.25 -9.75 0.57
N ALA A 114 -6.99 -10.35 -0.59
CA ALA A 114 -7.98 -11.18 -1.29
C ALA A 114 -8.32 -12.43 -0.48
N GLY A 115 -7.32 -13.09 0.10
CA GLY A 115 -7.52 -14.21 1.03
C GLY A 115 -8.32 -13.80 2.27
N ALA A 116 -8.03 -12.65 2.85
CA ALA A 116 -8.80 -12.11 3.97
C ALA A 116 -10.26 -11.82 3.59
N ALA A 117 -10.50 -11.29 2.39
CA ALA A 117 -11.84 -11.03 1.87
C ALA A 117 -12.63 -12.33 1.58
N ALA A 118 -11.95 -13.40 1.15
CA ALA A 118 -12.57 -14.68 0.86
C ALA A 118 -13.03 -15.42 2.13
N ILE A 119 -12.31 -15.24 3.25
CA ILE A 119 -12.63 -15.90 4.52
C ILE A 119 -12.54 -14.88 5.68
N PRO A 120 -13.48 -13.91 5.75
CA PRO A 120 -13.38 -12.74 6.62
C PRO A 120 -13.47 -13.10 8.11
N GLN A 121 -14.19 -14.16 8.45
CA GLN A 121 -14.34 -14.61 9.84
C GLN A 121 -13.01 -15.09 10.42
N GLN A 122 -12.26 -15.91 9.67
CA GLN A 122 -10.94 -16.39 10.06
C GLN A 122 -9.92 -15.25 10.06
N ALA A 123 -10.00 -14.34 9.07
CA ALA A 123 -9.07 -13.22 8.97
C ALA A 123 -9.17 -12.24 10.15
N MET A 124 -10.35 -12.16 10.78
CA MET A 124 -10.63 -11.34 11.96
C MET A 124 -10.26 -12.02 13.27
N HIS A 125 -10.00 -13.34 13.27
CA HIS A 125 -9.63 -14.06 14.49
C HIS A 125 -8.25 -13.59 15.00
N PRO A 126 -8.10 -13.29 16.30
CA PRO A 126 -6.79 -13.03 16.90
C PRO A 126 -5.87 -14.26 16.78
N PHE A 127 -4.57 -14.04 16.70
CA PHE A 127 -3.60 -15.14 16.69
C PHE A 127 -3.47 -15.90 18.03
N TRP A 128 -4.14 -15.43 19.10
CA TRP A 128 -4.05 -15.97 20.46
C TRP A 128 -5.44 -16.28 21.00
#